data_AF-A0A1Y3MKS2-F1
#
_entry.id   AF-A0A1Y3MKS2-F1
#
_cell.length_a   1.000
_cell.length_b   1.000
_cell.length_c   1.000
_cell.angle_alpha   90.00
_cell.angle_beta   90.00
_cell.angle_gamma   90.00
#
_symmetry.space_group_name_H-M   'P 1'
#
loop_
_entity.id
_entity.type
_entity.pdbx_description
1 polymer ?
#
loop_
_entity_poly.entity_id
_entity_poly.type
_entity_poly.pdbx_seq_one_letter_code
_entity_poly.pdbx_strand_id
1 'polypeptide(L)'
;MSVSTNAKFYNNTVKNNYFRKGFINIDEDELSSGNFEIYDSVIANNTGEYGPAVYIGYMAKLTGSRFNSTNTLYIGNRATKYGGAIYSMGPYNNIYVNFTDSTFIDNHALLGDIIHSYSRESLPYFSNLKELEAIAGAITTNPTKLLLDKESITKISLYSGDMIPSNIASNLYDDYGRRMYLIIR
;
A
#
# COMPACT_ATOMS: atom_id res chain seq x y z
N MET A 1 5.17 -23.08 -9.27
CA MET A 1 5.75 -22.30 -10.38
C MET A 1 7.21 -22.05 -10.06
N SER A 2 8.13 -22.26 -11.00
CA SER A 2 9.55 -21.93 -10.81
C SER A 2 9.74 -20.43 -11.03
N VAL A 3 10.35 -19.74 -10.08
CA VAL A 3 10.74 -18.33 -10.23
C VAL A 3 12.09 -18.28 -10.93
N SER A 4 12.17 -17.60 -12.07
CA SER A 4 13.41 -17.49 -12.87
C SER A 4 14.24 -16.24 -12.54
N THR A 5 13.62 -15.19 -12.00
CA THR A 5 14.29 -13.93 -11.70
C THR A 5 14.81 -13.91 -10.26
N ASN A 6 16.11 -13.69 -10.11
CA ASN A 6 16.74 -13.37 -8.84
C ASN A 6 17.57 -12.09 -9.02
N ALA A 7 17.29 -11.06 -8.22
CA ALA A 7 18.01 -9.80 -8.26
C ALA A 7 18.36 -9.35 -6.85
N LYS A 8 19.63 -8.94 -6.67
CA LYS A 8 20.13 -8.45 -5.39
C LYS A 8 20.81 -7.10 -5.57
N PHE A 9 20.45 -6.15 -4.72
CA PHE A 9 20.97 -4.79 -4.73
C PHE A 9 21.67 -4.53 -3.39
N TYR A 10 22.96 -4.22 -3.43
CA TYR A 10 23.78 -3.88 -2.26
C TYR A 10 24.38 -2.49 -2.41
N ASN A 11 24.21 -1.63 -1.40
CA ASN A 11 24.81 -0.29 -1.37
C ASN A 11 24.48 0.53 -2.63
N ASN A 12 23.22 0.49 -3.06
CA ASN A 12 22.75 1.21 -4.24
C ASN A 12 22.04 2.50 -3.87
N THR A 13 22.06 3.46 -4.79
CA THR A 13 21.19 4.64 -4.72
C THR A 13 20.29 4.69 -5.95
N VAL A 14 18.98 4.63 -5.75
CA VAL A 14 17.96 4.81 -6.79
C VAL A 14 17.23 6.11 -6.51
N LYS A 15 17.46 7.13 -7.36
CA LYS A 15 16.89 8.46 -7.10
C LYS A 15 16.46 9.25 -8.34
N ASN A 16 15.50 10.15 -8.13
CA ASN A 16 15.00 11.10 -9.14
C ASN A 16 14.42 10.44 -10.39
N ASN A 17 13.73 9.31 -10.23
CA ASN A 17 13.09 8.59 -11.33
C ASN A 17 11.56 8.70 -11.27
N TYR A 18 10.92 8.36 -12.37
CA TYR A 18 9.48 8.10 -12.42
C TYR A 18 9.23 6.61 -12.62
N PHE A 19 8.63 5.96 -11.63
CA PHE A 19 8.24 4.56 -11.68
C PHE A 19 6.73 4.43 -11.47
N ARG A 20 5.99 4.13 -12.54
CA ARG A 20 4.53 3.97 -12.46
C ARG A 20 4.11 2.90 -11.44
N LYS A 21 4.83 1.77 -11.41
CA LYS A 21 4.61 0.61 -10.53
C LYS A 21 5.91 0.17 -9.85
N GLY A 22 6.51 1.08 -9.07
CA GLY A 22 7.71 0.79 -8.31
C GLY A 22 8.98 0.57 -9.13
N PHE A 23 10.13 0.80 -8.49
CA PHE A 23 11.43 0.34 -8.99
C PHE A 23 11.48 -1.19 -8.99
N ILE A 24 10.96 -1.82 -7.94
CA ILE A 24 10.69 -3.26 -7.89
C ILE A 24 9.18 -3.47 -8.07
N ASN A 25 8.82 -4.30 -9.05
CA ASN A 25 7.43 -4.69 -9.33
C ASN A 25 7.28 -6.21 -9.19
N ILE A 26 6.43 -6.66 -8.26
CA ILE A 26 6.05 -8.06 -8.11
C ILE A 26 4.54 -8.15 -8.23
N ASP A 27 4.05 -8.76 -9.30
CA ASP A 27 2.63 -8.97 -9.57
C ASP A 27 2.47 -10.23 -10.44
N GLU A 28 2.07 -11.33 -9.81
CA GLU A 28 2.00 -12.63 -10.48
C GLU A 28 0.86 -12.71 -11.50
N ASP A 29 -0.18 -11.88 -11.33
CA ASP A 29 -1.25 -11.73 -12.32
C ASP A 29 -0.74 -11.02 -13.61
N GLU A 30 0.30 -10.20 -13.49
CA GLU A 30 0.96 -9.53 -14.62
C GLU A 30 2.27 -10.21 -15.03
N LEU A 31 2.47 -11.46 -14.63
CA LEU A 31 3.67 -12.26 -14.94
C LEU A 31 4.98 -11.63 -14.43
N SER A 32 4.92 -10.71 -13.47
CA SER A 32 6.08 -10.12 -12.80
C SER A 32 6.34 -10.86 -11.49
N SER A 33 7.22 -11.87 -11.52
CA SER A 33 7.56 -12.68 -10.35
C SER A 33 9.07 -12.79 -10.18
N GLY A 34 9.54 -12.97 -8.94
CA GLY A 34 10.96 -12.90 -8.66
C GLY A 34 11.32 -12.99 -7.19
N ASN A 35 12.59 -13.27 -6.93
CA ASN A 35 13.23 -13.10 -5.63
C ASN A 35 14.08 -11.83 -5.67
N PHE A 36 13.67 -10.82 -4.91
CA PHE A 36 14.32 -9.52 -4.87
C PHE A 36 14.84 -9.24 -3.47
N GLU A 37 16.09 -8.81 -3.40
CA GLU A 37 16.73 -8.43 -2.14
C GLU A 37 17.40 -7.07 -2.26
N ILE A 38 17.15 -6.17 -1.31
CA ILE A 38 17.77 -4.84 -1.22
C ILE A 38 18.44 -4.71 0.14
N TYR A 39 19.72 -4.34 0.14
CA TYR A 39 20.54 -4.16 1.34
C TYR A 39 21.29 -2.84 1.30
N ASP A 40 21.37 -2.17 2.45
CA ASP A 40 22.25 -1.02 2.69
C ASP A 40 22.07 0.08 1.64
N SER A 41 20.85 0.28 1.14
CA SER A 41 20.58 1.10 -0.04
C SER A 41 19.76 2.34 0.29
N VAL A 42 19.69 3.26 -0.67
CA VAL A 42 18.90 4.49 -0.59
C VAL A 42 17.98 4.59 -1.79
N ILE A 43 16.67 4.65 -1.54
CA ILE A 43 15.63 4.87 -2.55
C ILE A 43 15.00 6.23 -2.29
N ALA A 44 15.40 7.25 -3.07
CA ALA A 44 15.12 8.64 -2.74
C ALA A 44 14.48 9.47 -3.86
N ASN A 45 13.52 10.33 -3.54
CA ASN A 45 12.92 11.30 -4.46
C ASN A 45 12.39 10.68 -5.76
N ASN A 46 11.91 9.44 -5.71
CA ASN A 46 11.25 8.82 -6.85
C ASN A 46 9.77 9.16 -6.82
N THR A 47 9.20 9.32 -8.02
CA THR A 47 7.78 9.65 -8.22
C THR A 47 7.07 8.51 -8.94
N GLY A 48 5.76 8.38 -8.77
CA GLY A 48 5.00 7.30 -9.40
C GLY A 48 3.49 7.43 -9.21
N GLU A 49 2.74 6.45 -9.71
CA GLU A 49 1.31 6.33 -9.40
C GLU A 49 1.10 5.53 -8.11
N TYR A 50 1.85 4.43 -7.97
CA TYR A 50 1.73 3.48 -6.86
C TYR A 50 3.11 3.07 -6.38
N GLY A 51 3.40 3.25 -5.09
CA GLY A 51 4.59 2.72 -4.45
C GLY A 51 5.86 2.85 -5.30
N PRO A 52 6.35 4.07 -5.61
CA PRO A 52 7.45 4.29 -6.55
C PRO A 52 8.76 3.58 -6.17
N ALA A 53 8.93 3.14 -4.92
CA ALA A 53 10.02 2.26 -4.56
C ALA A 53 9.66 0.79 -4.81
N VAL A 54 8.54 0.32 -4.26
CA VAL A 54 8.14 -1.08 -4.31
C VAL A 54 6.64 -1.19 -4.60
N TYR A 55 6.30 -1.90 -5.66
CA TYR A 55 4.95 -2.32 -5.98
C TYR A 55 4.84 -3.83 -5.82
N ILE A 56 3.94 -4.27 -4.94
CA ILE A 56 3.55 -5.66 -4.78
C ILE A 56 2.06 -5.76 -5.11
N GLY A 57 1.72 -6.28 -6.29
CA GLY A 57 0.36 -6.60 -6.67
C GLY A 57 -0.10 -7.90 -6.01
N TYR A 58 -0.51 -8.86 -6.83
CA TYR A 58 -0.92 -10.17 -6.36
C TYR A 58 0.29 -11.12 -6.20
N MET A 59 0.36 -11.81 -5.05
CA MET A 59 1.24 -12.95 -4.84
C MET A 59 0.38 -14.14 -4.40
N ALA A 60 0.53 -15.30 -5.07
CA ALA A 60 -0.22 -16.50 -4.73
C ALA A 60 0.18 -17.02 -3.34
N LYS A 61 -0.77 -17.67 -2.63
CA LYS A 61 -0.54 -18.23 -1.29
C LYS A 61 0.68 -19.15 -1.23
N LEU A 62 0.90 -19.94 -2.29
CA LEU A 62 2.03 -20.87 -2.43
C LEU A 62 2.94 -20.42 -3.58
N THR A 63 3.54 -19.25 -3.44
CA THR A 63 4.51 -18.73 -4.41
C THR A 63 5.96 -19.02 -4.00
N GLY A 64 6.85 -19.04 -5.00
CA GLY A 64 8.29 -18.97 -4.79
C GLY A 64 8.86 -17.55 -4.82
N SER A 65 8.03 -16.53 -5.08
CA SER A 65 8.44 -15.12 -5.16
C SER A 65 8.61 -14.53 -3.77
N ARG A 66 9.59 -13.64 -3.60
CA ARG A 66 9.90 -12.98 -2.31
C ARG A 66 10.47 -11.60 -2.52
N PHE A 67 10.24 -10.73 -1.55
CA PHE A 67 10.90 -9.43 -1.45
C PHE A 67 11.44 -9.22 -0.05
N ASN A 68 12.73 -8.90 0.05
CA ASN A 68 13.35 -8.53 1.31
C ASN A 68 14.08 -7.20 1.14
N SER A 69 13.82 -6.25 2.04
CA SER A 69 14.59 -5.01 2.15
C SER A 69 15.16 -4.91 3.55
N THR A 70 16.47 -4.76 3.66
CA THR A 70 17.18 -4.66 4.94
C THR A 70 18.05 -3.41 4.97
N ASN A 71 18.04 -2.70 6.09
CA ASN A 71 18.87 -1.51 6.33
C ASN A 71 18.81 -0.50 5.16
N THR A 72 17.61 -0.22 4.66
CA THR A 72 17.41 0.63 3.48
C THR A 72 16.64 1.88 3.85
N LEU A 73 17.06 3.01 3.27
CA LEU A 73 16.42 4.31 3.46
C LEU A 73 15.46 4.61 2.31
N TYR A 74 14.21 4.93 2.63
CA TYR A 74 13.19 5.37 1.69
C TYR A 74 12.84 6.83 2.00
N ILE A 75 13.30 7.75 1.15
CA ILE A 75 13.27 9.20 1.47
C ILE A 75 12.59 9.99 0.37
N GLY A 76 11.65 10.87 0.71
CA GLY A 76 11.15 11.86 -0.26
C GLY A 76 10.37 11.25 -1.44
N ASN A 77 9.97 9.98 -1.38
CA ASN A 77 9.25 9.36 -2.48
C ASN A 77 7.78 9.84 -2.50
N ARG A 78 7.22 9.97 -3.71
CA ARG A 78 5.88 10.55 -3.92
C ARG A 78 5.05 9.70 -4.87
N ALA A 79 3.89 9.24 -4.42
CA ALA A 79 2.91 8.58 -5.28
C ALA A 79 1.70 9.48 -5.51
N THR A 80 1.17 9.54 -6.73
CA THR A 80 -0.05 10.34 -6.99
C THR A 80 -1.32 9.67 -6.48
N LYS A 81 -1.28 8.36 -6.19
CA LYS A 81 -2.43 7.59 -5.69
C LYS A 81 -2.10 6.92 -4.36
N TYR A 82 -1.44 5.77 -4.36
CA TYR A 82 -1.40 4.92 -3.16
C TYR A 82 0.02 4.51 -2.82
N GLY A 83 0.37 4.61 -1.53
CA GLY A 83 1.66 4.17 -1.01
C GLY A 83 2.80 5.08 -1.48
N GLY A 84 3.21 6.04 -0.65
CA GLY A 84 4.23 7.02 -1.05
C GLY A 84 5.60 6.39 -1.32
N ALA A 85 5.90 5.26 -0.67
CA ALA A 85 7.05 4.42 -0.99
C ALA A 85 6.63 3.03 -1.50
N ILE A 86 5.64 2.41 -0.84
CA ILE A 86 5.29 1.00 -1.03
C ILE A 86 3.80 0.85 -1.32
N TYR A 87 3.46 0.04 -2.32
CA TYR A 87 2.09 -0.39 -2.58
C TYR A 87 2.01 -1.91 -2.44
N SER A 88 1.03 -2.44 -1.71
CA SER A 88 0.89 -3.89 -1.49
C SER A 88 -0.58 -4.33 -1.58
N MET A 89 -0.98 -5.08 -2.60
CA MET A 89 -2.39 -5.37 -2.88
C MET A 89 -2.72 -6.85 -3.08
N GLY A 90 -2.08 -7.72 -2.29
CA GLY A 90 -2.33 -9.15 -2.31
C GLY A 90 -2.65 -9.68 -0.91
N PRO A 91 -3.62 -10.60 -0.77
CA PRO A 91 -4.05 -11.12 0.53
C PRO A 91 -2.99 -11.98 1.25
N TYR A 92 -1.91 -12.35 0.56
CA TYR A 92 -0.84 -13.21 1.09
C TYR A 92 0.54 -12.53 1.08
N ASN A 93 0.60 -11.22 0.81
CA ASN A 93 1.87 -10.50 0.67
C ASN A 93 2.67 -10.47 1.98
N ASN A 94 2.00 -10.47 3.13
CA ASN A 94 2.60 -10.56 4.46
C ASN A 94 3.51 -11.78 4.67
N ILE A 95 3.33 -12.86 3.91
CA ILE A 95 4.13 -14.09 4.05
C ILE A 95 5.51 -13.93 3.39
N TYR A 96 5.62 -13.10 2.36
CA TYR A 96 6.76 -13.11 1.43
C TYR A 96 7.49 -11.78 1.30
N VAL A 97 6.97 -10.73 1.92
CA VAL A 97 7.49 -9.36 1.80
C VAL A 97 7.91 -8.86 3.18
N ASN A 98 9.21 -8.55 3.33
CA ASN A 98 9.80 -8.13 4.59
C ASN A 98 10.60 -6.83 4.45
N PHE A 99 10.43 -5.94 5.43
CA PHE A 99 11.20 -4.72 5.62
C PHE A 99 11.83 -4.73 7.02
N THR A 100 13.14 -4.96 7.06
CA THR A 100 13.93 -5.09 8.28
C THR A 100 14.86 -3.90 8.42
N ASP A 101 14.88 -3.26 9.59
CA ASP A 101 15.74 -2.11 9.92
C ASP A 101 15.70 -0.99 8.85
N SER A 102 14.56 -0.84 8.18
CA SER A 102 14.37 0.13 7.11
C SER A 102 13.73 1.39 7.64
N THR A 103 14.20 2.55 7.16
CA THR A 103 13.73 3.86 7.62
C THR A 103 12.97 4.57 6.50
N PHE A 104 11.84 5.16 6.85
CA PHE A 104 10.97 5.88 5.94
C PHE A 104 10.88 7.35 6.37
N ILE A 105 11.32 8.27 5.51
CA ILE A 105 11.43 9.68 5.84
C ILE A 105 10.71 10.49 4.78
N ASP A 106 9.72 11.28 5.20
CA ASP A 106 9.01 12.23 4.36
C ASP A 106 8.61 11.59 3.02
N ASN A 107 7.84 10.50 3.04
CA ASN A 107 7.21 9.93 1.84
C ASN A 107 5.75 10.39 1.83
N HIS A 108 5.11 10.49 0.66
CA HIS A 108 3.75 11.00 0.57
C HIS A 108 2.93 10.37 -0.56
N ALA A 109 1.64 10.16 -0.32
CA ALA A 109 0.67 9.75 -1.32
C ALA A 109 -0.74 10.29 -1.00
N LEU A 110 -1.71 10.09 -1.92
CA LEU A 110 -3.11 10.40 -1.61
C LEU A 110 -3.63 9.51 -0.47
N LEU A 111 -3.23 8.23 -0.42
CA LEU A 111 -3.43 7.36 0.73
C LEU A 111 -2.16 6.56 1.04
N GLY A 112 -1.77 6.53 2.32
CA GLY A 112 -0.62 5.78 2.79
C GLY A 112 0.68 6.47 2.42
N ASP A 113 1.13 7.40 3.25
CA ASP A 113 2.37 8.16 3.03
C ASP A 113 3.59 7.24 2.88
N ILE A 114 3.58 6.10 3.58
CA ILE A 114 4.60 5.06 3.44
C ILE A 114 4.04 3.91 2.62
N ILE A 115 2.97 3.30 3.11
CA ILE A 115 2.39 2.10 2.51
C ILE A 115 0.86 2.17 2.45
N HIS A 116 0.32 1.75 1.31
CA HIS A 116 -1.07 1.37 1.17
C HIS A 116 -1.15 -0.15 0.95
N SER A 117 -1.91 -0.84 1.82
CA SER A 117 -1.99 -2.30 1.88
C SER A 117 -3.39 -2.85 1.58
N TYR A 118 -3.50 -4.09 1.13
CA TYR A 118 -4.79 -4.75 0.87
C TYR A 118 -5.68 -4.75 2.12
N SER A 119 -5.13 -5.20 3.24
CA SER A 119 -5.73 -5.19 4.58
C SER A 119 -4.63 -5.08 5.64
N ARG A 120 -5.03 -4.95 6.91
CA ARG A 120 -4.09 -4.99 8.03
C ARG A 120 -3.46 -6.38 8.20
N GLU A 121 -4.22 -7.45 7.98
CA GLU A 121 -3.74 -8.84 8.10
C GLU A 121 -2.73 -9.22 7.02
N SER A 122 -2.86 -8.63 5.83
CA SER A 122 -2.00 -8.88 4.66
C SER A 122 -0.85 -7.89 4.53
N LEU A 123 -0.69 -6.98 5.49
CA LEU A 123 0.41 -6.01 5.52
C LEU A 123 1.76 -6.74 5.52
N PRO A 124 2.72 -6.36 4.65
CA PRO A 124 4.10 -6.84 4.71
C PRO A 124 4.68 -6.76 6.13
N TYR A 125 5.64 -7.62 6.44
CA TYR A 125 6.31 -7.56 7.72
C TYR A 125 7.21 -6.31 7.79
N PHE A 126 7.04 -5.52 8.86
CA PHE A 126 7.93 -4.42 9.21
C PHE A 126 8.48 -4.64 10.61
N SER A 127 9.81 -4.67 10.74
CA SER A 127 10.50 -4.75 12.04
C SER A 127 10.11 -3.60 13.00
N ASN A 128 9.79 -2.42 12.47
CA ASN A 128 9.37 -1.23 13.20
C ASN A 128 7.87 -0.90 13.05
N LEU A 129 7.01 -1.90 12.80
CA LEU A 129 5.58 -1.68 12.53
C LEU A 129 4.87 -0.76 13.53
N LYS A 130 5.14 -0.91 14.84
CA LYS A 130 4.51 -0.10 15.89
C LYS A 130 4.81 1.41 15.74
N GLU A 131 6.01 1.75 15.32
CA GLU A 131 6.42 3.14 15.08
C GLU A 131 5.67 3.70 13.86
N LEU A 132 5.57 2.91 12.80
CA LEU A 132 4.85 3.28 11.58
C LEU A 132 3.34 3.43 11.82
N GLU A 133 2.73 2.55 12.62
CA GLU A 133 1.31 2.63 13.00
C GLU A 133 0.99 3.91 13.80
N ALA A 134 1.95 4.41 14.59
CA ALA A 134 1.80 5.63 15.38
C ALA A 134 1.84 6.92 14.52
N ILE A 135 2.36 6.85 13.29
CA ILE A 135 2.38 7.98 12.36
C ILE A 135 1.04 8.04 11.63
N ALA A 136 0.32 9.15 11.81
CA ALA A 136 -0.95 9.37 11.12
C ALA A 136 -0.73 9.40 9.59
N GLY A 137 -1.53 8.64 8.85
CA GLY A 137 -1.46 8.59 7.38
C GLY A 137 -0.33 7.72 6.80
N ALA A 138 0.66 7.29 7.60
CA ALA A 138 1.77 6.46 7.14
C ALA A 138 1.32 5.14 6.50
N ILE A 139 0.44 4.43 7.20
CA ILE A 139 -0.13 3.16 6.76
C ILE A 139 -1.62 3.36 6.49
N THR A 140 -2.11 2.91 5.35
CA THR A 140 -3.56 2.85 5.07
C THR A 140 -3.91 1.51 4.45
N THR A 141 -5.19 1.14 4.48
CA THR A 141 -5.68 -0.06 3.77
C THR A 141 -6.88 0.28 2.88
N ASN A 142 -7.38 -0.71 2.15
CA ASN A 142 -8.70 -0.58 1.54
C ASN A 142 -9.80 -0.31 2.58
N PRO A 143 -10.91 0.32 2.16
CA PRO A 143 -12.08 0.47 3.01
C PRO A 143 -12.60 -0.88 3.48
N THR A 144 -12.89 -1.01 4.77
CA THR A 144 -13.52 -2.20 5.35
C THR A 144 -14.83 -1.90 6.08
N LYS A 145 -15.15 -0.62 6.29
CA LYS A 145 -16.39 -0.20 6.96
C LYS A 145 -17.04 0.96 6.22
N LEU A 146 -18.37 0.93 6.16
CA LEU A 146 -19.22 2.05 5.78
C LEU A 146 -19.98 2.47 7.04
N LEU A 147 -19.73 3.68 7.55
CA LEU A 147 -20.48 4.22 8.68
C LEU A 147 -21.38 5.35 8.20
N LEU A 148 -22.67 5.25 8.51
CA LEU A 148 -23.62 6.33 8.29
C LEU A 148 -23.29 7.50 9.22
N ASP A 149 -23.46 8.72 8.72
CA ASP A 149 -23.30 9.90 9.55
C ASP A 149 -24.36 9.93 10.65
N LYS A 150 -24.02 10.51 11.80
CA LYS A 150 -24.96 10.58 12.94
C LYS A 150 -26.25 11.32 12.59
N GLU A 151 -26.17 12.24 11.63
CA GLU A 151 -27.29 13.02 11.11
C GLU A 151 -28.00 12.33 9.93
N SER A 152 -27.45 11.21 9.43
CA SER A 152 -28.05 10.45 8.34
C SER A 152 -29.31 9.73 8.81
N ILE A 153 -30.28 9.60 7.91
CA ILE A 153 -31.41 8.72 8.13
C ILE A 153 -30.89 7.28 8.28
N THR A 154 -31.22 6.63 9.38
CA THR A 154 -30.81 5.25 9.69
C THR A 154 -31.89 4.21 9.37
N LYS A 155 -33.13 4.64 9.10
CA LYS A 155 -34.25 3.79 8.71
C LYS A 155 -35.15 4.53 7.72
N ILE A 156 -35.39 3.90 6.57
CA ILE A 156 -36.35 4.37 5.57
C ILE A 156 -37.41 3.30 5.32
N SER A 157 -38.64 3.72 5.08
CA SER A 157 -39.71 2.88 4.56
C SER A 157 -40.20 3.53 3.28
N LEU A 158 -40.16 2.77 2.18
CA LEU A 158 -40.50 3.25 0.84
C LEU A 158 -41.58 2.35 0.25
N TYR A 159 -42.49 2.94 -0.51
CA TYR A 159 -43.44 2.24 -1.36
C TYR A 159 -42.89 2.10 -2.79
N SER A 160 -43.53 1.24 -3.58
CA SER A 160 -43.18 1.11 -5.00
C SER A 160 -43.43 2.44 -5.72
N GLY A 161 -42.38 2.98 -6.36
CA GLY A 161 -42.41 4.28 -7.03
C GLY A 161 -41.81 5.44 -6.24
N ASP A 162 -41.49 5.24 -4.95
CA ASP A 162 -40.82 6.27 -4.15
C ASP A 162 -39.35 6.42 -4.54
N MET A 163 -38.85 7.66 -4.46
CA MET A 163 -37.42 7.95 -4.60
C MET A 163 -36.68 7.71 -3.27
N ILE A 164 -35.45 7.20 -3.35
CA ILE A 164 -34.57 7.13 -2.19
C ILE A 164 -34.27 8.55 -1.70
N PRO A 165 -34.42 8.85 -0.39
CA PRO A 165 -34.11 10.17 0.16
C PRO A 165 -32.67 10.59 -0.12
N SER A 166 -32.47 11.85 -0.52
CA SER A 166 -31.16 12.37 -0.93
C SER A 166 -30.21 12.67 0.24
N ASN A 167 -30.63 12.46 1.49
CA ASN A 167 -29.87 12.79 2.70
C ASN A 167 -29.29 11.56 3.42
N ILE A 168 -29.02 10.49 2.67
CA ILE A 168 -28.23 9.36 3.17
C ILE A 168 -26.76 9.73 2.99
N ALA A 169 -26.10 10.08 4.10
CA ALA A 169 -24.68 10.42 4.12
C ALA A 169 -23.89 9.34 4.85
N SER A 170 -22.74 8.97 4.29
CA SER A 170 -21.91 7.89 4.83
C SER A 170 -20.45 8.14 4.54
N ASN A 171 -19.62 7.49 5.34
CA ASN A 171 -18.16 7.58 5.28
C ASN A 171 -17.54 6.19 5.24
N LEU A 172 -16.49 6.07 4.44
CA LEU A 172 -15.67 4.87 4.35
C LEU A 172 -14.54 4.94 5.37
N TYR A 173 -14.22 3.80 5.96
CA TYR A 173 -13.12 3.65 6.91
C TYR A 173 -12.29 2.43 6.58
N ASP A 174 -10.98 2.55 6.79
CA ASP A 174 -10.01 1.47 6.62
C ASP A 174 -9.90 0.57 7.88
N ASP A 175 -9.01 -0.42 7.86
CA ASP A 175 -8.80 -1.34 8.97
C ASP A 175 -8.25 -0.67 10.24
N TYR A 176 -7.65 0.51 10.08
CA TYR A 176 -7.16 1.33 11.18
C TYR A 176 -8.25 2.28 11.72
N GLY A 177 -9.47 2.21 11.20
CA GLY A 177 -10.58 3.08 11.60
C GLY A 177 -10.39 4.52 11.13
N ARG A 178 -9.57 4.76 10.10
CA ARG A 178 -9.30 6.08 9.54
C ARG A 178 -10.31 6.36 8.43
N ARG A 179 -10.93 7.54 8.48
CA ARG A 179 -11.87 7.99 7.45
C ARG A 179 -11.13 8.16 6.12
N MET A 180 -11.69 7.63 5.05
CA MET A 180 -11.16 7.75 3.69
C MET A 180 -11.92 8.82 2.92
N TYR A 181 -11.19 9.72 2.27
CA TYR A 181 -11.76 10.74 1.41
C TYR A 181 -11.72 10.27 -0.05
N LEU A 182 -12.85 9.75 -0.54
CA LEU A 182 -12.99 9.46 -1.96
C LEU A 182 -13.24 10.75 -2.72
N ILE A 183 -12.35 11.06 -3.66
CA ILE A 183 -12.61 12.09 -4.67
C ILE A 183 -13.36 11.37 -5.80
N ILE A 184 -14.69 11.46 -5.80
CA ILE A 184 -15.50 11.05 -6.95
C ILE A 184 -15.29 12.11 -8.04
N ARG A 185 -14.64 11.73 -9.14
CA ARG A 185 -14.50 12.57 -10.34
C ARG A 185 -15.52 12.17 -11.38
#